data_AF-A0A0W0RR80-F1
#
_entry.id   AF-A0A0W0RR80-F1
#
_cell.length_a   1.000
_cell.length_b   1.000
_cell.length_c   1.000
_cell.angle_alpha   90.00
_cell.angle_beta   90.00
_cell.angle_gamma   90.00
#
_symmetry.space_group_name_H-M   'P 1'
#
loop_
_entity.id
_entity.type
_entity.pdbx_description
1 polymer ?
#
loop_
_entity_poly.entity_id
_entity_poly.type
_entity_poly.pdbx_seq_one_letter_code
_entity_poly.pdbx_strand_id
1 'polypeptide(L)'
;MTKTTLIEFPCFFPIKIIGTNSPVFLEEIRQIAVTHFPDIKEDALTHKMSKDSNYLAITVTVFAENQDMLDVFYRAITQHPEVKMVL
;
A
#
# COMPACT_ATOMS: atom_id res chain seq x y z
N MET A 1 10.86 24.12 15.19
CA MET A 1 9.53 23.93 14.57
C MET A 1 9.10 22.50 14.89
N THR A 2 8.16 22.37 15.81
CA THR A 2 7.67 21.10 16.35
C THR A 2 6.91 20.35 15.26
N LYS A 3 7.52 19.27 14.74
CA LYS A 3 6.83 18.32 13.84
C LYS A 3 5.85 17.52 14.71
N THR A 4 4.67 18.07 14.98
CA THR A 4 3.55 17.36 15.57
C THR A 4 3.05 16.35 14.54
N THR A 5 3.65 15.16 14.53
CA THR A 5 3.08 14.02 13.83
C THR A 5 1.75 13.69 14.51
N LEU A 6 0.65 14.14 13.91
CA LEU A 6 -0.75 13.99 14.37
C LEU A 6 -1.25 12.53 14.30
N ILE A 7 -0.36 11.59 14.04
CA ILE A 7 -0.65 10.16 13.90
C ILE A 7 -0.08 9.47 15.13
N GLU A 8 -0.96 8.94 15.95
CA GLU A 8 -0.59 8.07 17.06
C GLU A 8 -0.31 6.67 16.51
N PHE A 9 0.91 6.20 16.73
CA PHE A 9 1.33 4.85 16.39
C PHE A 9 1.38 3.99 17.67
N PRO A 10 1.11 2.68 17.58
CA PRO A 10 0.80 1.93 16.36
C PRO A 10 -0.66 2.08 15.90
N CYS A 11 -0.89 2.12 14.58
CA CYS A 11 -2.23 2.28 14.01
C CYS A 11 -2.36 1.51 12.69
N PHE A 12 -3.60 1.12 12.36
CA PHE A 12 -3.93 0.57 11.06
C PHE A 12 -4.10 1.69 10.04
N PHE A 13 -3.27 1.68 9.00
CA PHE A 13 -3.29 2.68 7.95
C PHE A 13 -3.67 2.03 6.61
N PRO A 14 -4.80 2.43 5.99
CA PRO A 14 -5.18 1.97 4.67
C PRO A 14 -4.41 2.76 3.61
N ILE A 15 -3.59 2.08 2.82
CA ILE A 15 -2.81 2.66 1.73
C ILE A 15 -3.45 2.24 0.42
N LYS A 16 -3.82 3.21 -0.41
CA LYS A 16 -4.48 2.95 -1.69
C LYS A 16 -3.52 3.15 -2.83
N ILE A 17 -3.24 2.07 -3.53
CA ILE A 17 -2.28 1.95 -4.61
C ILE A 17 -3.06 1.80 -5.91
N ILE A 18 -2.79 2.67 -6.87
CA ILE A 18 -3.40 2.64 -8.19
C ILE A 18 -2.30 2.37 -9.19
N GLY A 19 -2.46 1.31 -9.97
CA GLY A 19 -1.50 0.92 -11.00
C GLY A 19 -2.16 0.36 -12.24
N THR A 20 -1.35 -0.13 -13.16
CA THR A 20 -1.80 -0.82 -14.37
C THR A 20 -2.61 -2.05 -13.99
N ASN A 21 -3.70 -2.33 -14.73
CA ASN A 21 -4.46 -3.56 -14.52
C ASN A 21 -3.69 -4.77 -15.07
N SER A 22 -2.89 -5.38 -14.21
CA SER A 22 -2.14 -6.60 -14.49
C SER A 22 -2.33 -7.62 -13.36
N PRO A 23 -2.56 -8.91 -13.65
CA PRO A 23 -2.65 -9.93 -12.60
C PRO A 23 -1.32 -10.06 -11.83
N VAL A 24 -0.19 -9.78 -12.50
CA VAL A 24 1.15 -9.77 -11.88
C VAL A 24 1.27 -8.64 -10.88
N PHE A 25 0.71 -7.46 -11.21
CA PHE A 25 0.77 -6.28 -10.35
C PHE A 25 0.14 -6.53 -8.97
N LEU A 26 -1.02 -7.21 -8.92
CA LEU A 26 -1.66 -7.55 -7.65
C LEU A 26 -0.76 -8.44 -6.79
N GLU A 27 -0.14 -9.45 -7.40
CA GLU A 27 0.73 -10.40 -6.70
C GLU A 27 2.02 -9.73 -6.20
N GLU A 28 2.65 -8.89 -7.01
CA GLU A 28 3.84 -8.10 -6.63
C GLU A 28 3.54 -7.20 -5.42
N ILE A 29 2.44 -6.44 -5.46
CA ILE A 29 2.04 -5.57 -4.35
C ILE A 29 1.75 -6.37 -3.09
N ARG A 30 1.11 -7.54 -3.23
CA ARG A 30 0.88 -8.46 -2.11
C ARG A 30 2.19 -8.97 -1.51
N GLN A 31 3.15 -9.37 -2.34
CA GLN A 31 4.48 -9.81 -1.88
C GLN A 31 5.23 -8.70 -1.14
N ILE A 32 5.21 -7.47 -1.67
CA ILE A 32 5.82 -6.30 -1.01
C ILE A 32 5.12 -6.04 0.34
N ALA A 33 3.79 -6.08 0.38
CA ALA A 33 3.01 -5.88 1.62
C ALA A 33 3.36 -6.92 2.68
N VAL A 34 3.40 -8.21 2.34
CA VAL A 34 3.75 -9.29 3.29
C VAL A 34 5.23 -9.20 3.70
N THR A 35 6.11 -8.76 2.82
CA THR A 35 7.54 -8.59 3.13
C THR A 35 7.79 -7.48 4.16
N HIS A 36 7.09 -6.34 4.01
CA HIS A 36 7.21 -5.21 4.94
C HIS A 36 6.37 -5.39 6.20
N PHE A 37 5.18 -5.98 6.07
CA PHE A 37 4.22 -6.19 7.13
C PHE A 37 3.83 -7.67 7.19
N PRO A 38 4.62 -8.54 7.83
CA PRO A 38 4.30 -9.97 7.95
C PRO A 38 3.01 -10.23 8.77
N ASP A 39 2.60 -9.26 9.60
CA ASP A 39 1.36 -9.30 10.38
C ASP A 39 0.12 -8.91 9.54
N ILE A 40 0.30 -8.53 8.27
CA ILE A 40 -0.83 -8.19 7.41
C ILE A 40 -1.70 -9.43 7.16
N LYS A 41 -2.99 -9.31 7.45
CA LYS A 41 -3.96 -10.37 7.17
C LYS A 41 -4.26 -10.41 5.67
N GLU A 42 -4.51 -11.59 5.13
CA GLU A 42 -4.88 -11.75 3.71
C GLU A 42 -6.13 -10.92 3.34
N ASP A 43 -7.06 -10.75 4.28
CA ASP A 43 -8.28 -9.96 4.12
C ASP A 43 -8.03 -8.44 4.16
N ALA A 44 -6.86 -8.01 4.62
CA ALA A 44 -6.50 -6.60 4.70
C ALA A 44 -6.15 -5.98 3.34
N LEU A 45 -6.05 -6.80 2.29
CA LEU A 45 -5.78 -6.39 0.92
C LEU A 45 -7.04 -6.55 0.06
N THR A 46 -7.59 -5.45 -0.41
CA THR A 46 -8.74 -5.42 -1.31
C THR A 46 -8.32 -4.84 -2.64
N HIS A 47 -8.73 -5.44 -3.76
CA HIS A 47 -8.49 -4.86 -5.07
C HIS A 47 -9.80 -4.62 -5.82
N LYS A 48 -9.83 -3.56 -6.62
CA LYS A 48 -10.98 -3.19 -7.44
C LYS A 48 -10.50 -2.72 -8.80
N MET A 49 -11.02 -3.35 -9.85
CA MET A 49 -10.79 -2.90 -11.21
C MET A 49 -11.49 -1.55 -11.44
N SER A 50 -10.82 -0.66 -12.16
CA SER A 50 -11.40 0.61 -12.56
C SER A 50 -12.48 0.38 -13.62
N LYS A 51 -13.39 1.36 -13.76
CA LYS A 51 -14.58 1.27 -14.63
C LYS A 51 -14.25 1.03 -16.11
N ASP A 52 -13.04 1.43 -16.50
CA ASP A 52 -12.50 1.32 -17.86
C ASP A 52 -11.53 0.14 -18.03
N SER A 53 -11.37 -0.71 -16.99
CA SER A 53 -10.46 -1.88 -16.95
C SER A 53 -8.98 -1.60 -17.25
N ASN A 54 -8.58 -0.34 -17.39
CA ASN A 54 -7.19 0.06 -17.62
C ASN A 54 -6.33 0.10 -16.34
N TYR A 55 -6.96 0.28 -15.18
CA TYR A 55 -6.26 0.44 -13.90
C TYR A 55 -6.82 -0.47 -12.82
N LEU A 56 -5.95 -0.88 -11.91
CA LEU A 56 -6.30 -1.63 -10.70
C LEU A 56 -6.07 -0.73 -9.47
N ALA A 57 -7.10 -0.58 -8.65
CA ALA A 57 -7.00 0.08 -7.36
C ALA A 57 -6.90 -0.98 -6.26
N ILE A 58 -5.74 -1.07 -5.61
CA ILE A 58 -5.46 -1.98 -4.51
C ILE A 58 -5.45 -1.15 -3.22
N THR A 59 -6.26 -1.52 -2.25
CA THR A 59 -6.24 -0.96 -0.89
C THR A 59 -5.58 -1.98 0.02
N VAL A 60 -4.49 -1.58 0.68
CA VAL A 60 -3.72 -2.41 1.60
C VAL A 60 -3.79 -1.78 2.98
N THR A 61 -4.39 -2.47 3.94
CA THR A 61 -4.43 -2.01 5.33
C THR A 61 -3.24 -2.57 6.09
N VAL A 62 -2.26 -1.72 6.41
CA VAL A 62 -1.03 -2.11 7.10
C VAL A 62 -1.08 -1.67 8.56
N PHE A 63 -0.43 -2.44 9.45
CA PHE A 63 -0.23 -2.04 10.83
C PHE A 63 1.09 -1.28 10.95
N ALA A 64 1.01 0.05 10.97
CA ALA A 64 2.18 0.90 11.08
C ALA A 64 2.53 1.10 12.56
N GLU A 65 3.72 0.66 12.96
CA GLU A 65 4.24 0.93 14.31
C GLU A 65 4.93 2.30 14.41
N ASN A 66 5.33 2.86 13.28
CA ASN A 66 5.94 4.17 13.19
C ASN A 66 5.80 4.75 11.77
N GLN A 67 6.12 6.04 11.63
CA GLN A 67 6.07 6.73 10.35
C GLN A 67 7.11 6.21 9.33
N ASP A 68 8.26 5.71 9.80
CA ASP A 68 9.34 5.23 8.94
C ASP A 68 8.93 3.96 8.19
N MET A 69 8.23 3.03 8.84
CA MET A 69 7.64 1.84 8.20
C MET A 69 6.71 2.21 7.04
N LEU A 70 5.86 3.22 7.24
CA LEU A 70 5.00 3.72 6.18
C LEU A 70 5.83 4.30 5.04
N ASP A 71 6.80 5.16 5.34
CA ASP A 71 7.64 5.80 4.30
C ASP A 71 8.41 4.76 3.47
N VAL A 72 9.02 3.79 4.13
CA VAL A 72 9.73 2.67 3.48
C VAL A 72 8.79 1.89 2.56
N PHE A 73 7.58 1.57 3.03
CA PHE A 73 6.60 0.86 2.22
C PHE A 73 6.10 1.71 1.04
N TYR A 74 5.70 2.97 1.27
CA TYR A 74 5.33 3.90 0.20
C TYR A 74 6.42 4.00 -0.84
N ARG A 75 7.69 4.09 -0.42
CA ARG A 75 8.84 4.21 -1.33
C ARG A 75 9.08 2.92 -2.12
N ALA A 76 8.89 1.75 -1.53
CA ALA A 76 8.98 0.46 -2.23
C ALA A 76 7.90 0.34 -3.32
N ILE A 77 6.65 0.70 -2.99
CA ILE A 77 5.53 0.68 -3.91
C ILE A 77 5.72 1.71 -5.04
N THR A 78 6.12 2.94 -4.70
CA THR A 78 6.27 4.03 -5.69
C THR A 78 7.43 3.77 -6.68
N GLN A 79 8.40 2.93 -6.30
CA GLN A 79 9.47 2.48 -7.19
C GLN A 79 9.00 1.43 -8.20
N HIS A 80 7.83 0.82 -8.00
CA HIS A 80 7.32 -0.21 -8.88
C HIS A 80 6.82 0.42 -10.21
N PRO A 81 7.28 -0.06 -11.38
CA PRO A 81 7.03 0.58 -12.67
C PRO A 81 5.56 0.61 -13.07
N GLU A 82 4.76 -0.33 -12.56
CA GLU A 82 3.32 -0.40 -12.81
C GLU A 82 2.49 0.53 -11.91
N VAL A 83 3.08 1.09 -10.84
CA VAL A 83 2.38 2.02 -9.95
C VAL A 83 2.24 3.37 -10.64
N LYS A 84 1.01 3.89 -10.65
CA LYS A 84 0.68 5.21 -11.17
C LYS A 84 0.48 6.22 -10.05
N MET A 85 -0.11 5.80 -8.95
CA MET A 85 -0.44 6.68 -7.84
C MET A 85 -0.53 5.89 -6.53
N VAL A 86 -0.11 6.49 -5.43
CA VAL A 86 -0.36 5.98 -4.08
C VAL A 86 -1.00 7.10 -3.26
N LEU A 87 -2.02 6.74 -2.48
CA LEU A 87 -2.82 7.63 -1.64
C LEU A 87 -2.80 7.10 -0.22
#